data_AF-A0A099KKV7-F1
#
_entry.id   AF-A0A099KKV7-F1
#
_cell.length_a   1.000
_cell.length_b   1.000
_cell.length_c   1.000
_cell.angle_alpha   90.00
_cell.angle_beta   90.00
_cell.angle_gamma   90.00
#
_symmetry.space_group_name_H-M   'P 1'
#
loop_
_entity.id
_entity.type
_entity.pdbx_description
1 polymer ?
#
loop_
_entity_poly.entity_id
_entity_poly.type
_entity_poly.pdbx_seq_one_letter_code
_entity_poly.pdbx_strand_id
1 'polypeptide(L)'
;MKTFSFILLLLAAGPVFAKSSLEKSGDIMHLLLPATALGATLLVEDDYEGSWQLIKTGVVSRVAVEGLKYAVDKDRPDDSGDDSFPSGHTADSFAAATFIQQRYGWKWGIPAYIGATFVGYTRVDSDKHYVEDVLAGAAIGIISGLYFTEPYSGITISPTAKSGHYGINFSGTF
;
A
#
# COMPACT_ATOMS: atom_id res chain seq x y z
N MET A 1 -13.77 -23.82 -13.43
CA MET A 1 -13.62 -22.89 -12.29
C MET A 1 -12.70 -23.53 -11.28
N LYS A 2 -11.45 -23.07 -11.15
CA LYS A 2 -10.51 -23.59 -10.15
C LYS A 2 -10.54 -22.67 -8.94
N THR A 3 -11.07 -23.17 -7.82
CA THR A 3 -11.03 -22.49 -6.53
C THR A 3 -9.62 -22.66 -5.95
N PHE A 4 -8.84 -21.58 -5.90
CA PHE A 4 -7.55 -21.56 -5.21
C PHE A 4 -7.74 -20.90 -3.83
N SER A 5 -7.65 -21.70 -2.78
CA SER A 5 -7.50 -21.22 -1.41
C SER A 5 -6.02 -20.98 -1.13
N PHE A 6 -5.61 -19.71 -1.01
CA PHE A 6 -4.34 -19.38 -0.40
C PHE A 6 -4.51 -19.35 1.12
N ILE A 7 -3.70 -20.16 1.81
CA ILE A 7 -3.60 -20.16 3.26
C ILE A 7 -2.79 -18.94 3.66
N LEU A 8 -3.46 -17.98 4.30
CA LEU A 8 -2.81 -16.90 5.02
C LEU A 8 -2.09 -17.53 6.24
N LEU A 9 -0.76 -17.64 6.18
CA LEU A 9 0.03 -18.10 7.31
C LEU A 9 0.05 -17.00 8.38
N LEU A 10 -0.93 -17.02 9.28
CA LEU A 10 -0.86 -16.32 10.55
C LEU A 10 0.13 -17.08 11.45
N LEU A 11 1.38 -16.63 11.47
CA LEU A 11 2.31 -17.01 12.52
C LEU A 11 1.93 -16.28 13.81
N ALA A 12 1.29 -17.01 14.72
CA ALA A 12 1.14 -16.60 16.11
C ALA A 12 2.51 -16.68 16.82
N ALA A 13 2.95 -15.57 17.41
CA ALA A 13 4.04 -15.55 18.39
C ALA A 13 3.69 -14.55 19.51
N GLY A 14 3.88 -14.99 20.76
CA GLY A 14 3.31 -14.42 21.98
C GLY A 14 3.78 -13.01 22.39
N PRO A 15 3.18 -12.44 23.46
CA PRO A 15 3.40 -11.07 23.84
C PRO A 15 4.66 -10.94 24.70
N VAL A 16 5.75 -10.50 24.08
CA VAL A 16 6.83 -9.77 24.75
C VAL A 16 7.26 -8.66 23.79
N PHE A 17 6.45 -7.60 23.70
CA PHE A 17 6.65 -6.51 22.74
C PHE A 17 7.65 -5.48 23.29
N ALA A 18 8.92 -5.63 22.93
CA ALA A 18 9.88 -4.53 23.00
C ALA A 18 9.64 -3.59 21.79
N LYS A 19 9.81 -2.26 21.95
CA LYS A 19 9.69 -1.29 20.85
C LYS A 19 10.48 -1.69 19.61
N SER A 20 11.73 -2.14 19.78
CA SER A 20 12.56 -2.60 18.65
C SER A 20 12.05 -3.87 17.96
N SER A 21 11.31 -4.73 18.68
CA SER A 21 10.65 -5.89 18.09
C SER A 21 9.45 -5.47 17.23
N LEU A 22 8.69 -4.47 17.67
CA LEU A 22 7.58 -3.90 16.90
C LEU A 22 8.07 -3.20 15.63
N GLU A 23 9.11 -2.37 15.73
CA GLU A 23 9.75 -1.74 14.57
C GLU A 23 10.16 -2.78 13.51
N LYS A 24 10.89 -3.81 13.92
CA LYS A 24 11.32 -4.90 13.03
C LYS A 24 10.15 -5.65 12.39
N SER A 25 9.08 -5.92 13.15
CA SER A 25 7.90 -6.56 12.59
C SER A 25 7.21 -5.68 11.54
N GLY A 26 7.23 -4.36 11.74
CA GLY A 26 6.76 -3.37 10.79
C GLY A 26 7.60 -3.36 9.51
N ASP A 27 8.93 -3.41 9.64
CA ASP A 27 9.85 -3.45 8.48
C ASP A 27 9.64 -4.71 7.64
N ILE A 28 9.47 -5.86 8.31
CA ILE A 28 9.16 -7.13 7.65
C ILE A 28 7.83 -7.04 6.91
N MET A 29 6.78 -6.50 7.54
CA MET A 29 5.46 -6.38 6.91
C MET A 29 5.47 -5.40 5.73
N HIS A 30 6.19 -4.27 5.86
CA HIS A 30 6.41 -3.30 4.79
C HIS A 30 7.07 -3.93 3.56
N LEU A 31 7.99 -4.88 3.74
CA LEU A 31 8.57 -5.64 2.64
C LEU A 31 7.61 -6.72 2.10
N LEU A 32 6.91 -7.42 2.98
CA LEU A 32 6.04 -8.53 2.61
C LEU A 32 4.82 -8.09 1.78
N LEU A 33 4.22 -6.93 2.06
CA LEU A 33 3.05 -6.44 1.30
C LEU A 33 3.33 -6.27 -0.21
N PRO A 34 4.31 -5.47 -0.65
CA PRO A 34 4.63 -5.35 -2.08
C PRO A 34 5.20 -6.65 -2.66
N ALA A 35 5.95 -7.45 -1.88
CA ALA A 35 6.45 -8.73 -2.36
C ALA A 35 5.32 -9.75 -2.60
N THR A 36 4.32 -9.80 -1.73
CA THR A 36 3.14 -10.66 -1.90
C THR A 36 2.25 -10.17 -3.03
N ALA A 37 2.10 -8.85 -3.21
CA ALA A 37 1.43 -8.28 -4.38
C ALA A 37 2.15 -8.68 -5.68
N LEU A 38 3.47 -8.53 -5.74
CA LEU A 38 4.26 -8.92 -6.91
C LEU A 38 4.17 -10.44 -7.16
N GLY A 39 4.31 -11.25 -6.11
CA GLY A 39 4.14 -12.70 -6.20
C GLY A 39 2.75 -13.10 -6.71
N ALA A 40 1.69 -12.42 -6.26
CA ALA A 40 0.35 -12.63 -6.77
C ALA A 40 0.27 -12.29 -8.28
N THR A 41 0.84 -11.17 -8.72
CA THR A 41 0.86 -10.81 -10.15
C THR A 41 1.54 -11.88 -11.00
N LEU A 42 2.72 -12.35 -10.57
CA LEU A 42 3.51 -13.34 -11.32
C LEU A 42 2.92 -14.75 -11.33
N LEU A 43 2.02 -15.07 -10.40
CA LEU A 43 1.41 -16.39 -10.27
C LEU A 43 -0.01 -16.45 -10.82
N VAL A 44 -0.71 -15.31 -10.88
CA VAL A 44 -2.13 -15.21 -11.25
C VAL A 44 -2.31 -14.62 -12.65
N GLU A 45 -1.41 -13.74 -13.08
CA GLU A 45 -1.50 -13.02 -14.35
C GLU A 45 -0.52 -13.63 -15.36
N ASP A 46 -1.04 -13.96 -16.56
CA ASP A 46 -0.21 -14.49 -17.66
C ASP A 46 0.57 -13.37 -18.36
N ASP A 47 0.15 -12.11 -18.18
CA ASP A 47 0.86 -10.92 -18.61
C ASP A 47 1.58 -10.23 -17.42
N TYR A 48 2.58 -9.40 -17.73
CA TYR A 48 3.33 -8.64 -16.72
C TYR A 48 2.64 -7.31 -16.37
N GLU A 49 1.37 -7.11 -16.73
CA GLU A 49 0.70 -5.81 -16.60
C GLU A 49 0.52 -5.44 -15.12
N GLY A 50 0.02 -6.36 -14.28
CA GLY A 50 -0.10 -6.14 -12.85
C GLY A 50 1.25 -5.85 -12.19
N SER A 51 2.31 -6.58 -12.55
CA SER A 51 3.66 -6.31 -12.03
C SER A 51 4.13 -4.90 -12.41
N TRP A 52 3.87 -4.47 -13.65
CA TRP A 52 4.24 -3.15 -14.12
C TRP A 52 3.44 -2.03 -13.43
N GLN A 53 2.14 -2.23 -13.23
CA GLN A 53 1.29 -1.30 -12.48
C GLN A 53 1.71 -1.18 -11.01
N LEU A 54 2.09 -2.28 -10.37
CA LEU A 54 2.63 -2.28 -9.01
C LEU A 54 3.95 -1.49 -8.94
N ILE A 55 4.87 -1.74 -9.88
CA ILE A 55 6.14 -1.01 -9.96
C ILE A 55 5.90 0.49 -10.16
N LYS A 56 5.04 0.88 -11.11
CA LYS A 56 4.67 2.30 -11.32
C LYS A 56 4.12 2.93 -10.06
N THR A 57 3.17 2.25 -9.41
CA THR A 57 2.52 2.68 -8.17
C THR A 57 3.55 2.93 -7.06
N GLY A 58 4.49 1.99 -6.88
CA GLY A 58 5.57 2.12 -5.89
C GLY A 58 6.55 3.25 -6.22
N VAL A 59 7.00 3.34 -7.47
CA VAL A 59 7.95 4.38 -7.92
C VAL A 59 7.35 5.77 -7.77
N VAL A 60 6.11 5.99 -8.20
CA VAL A 60 5.47 7.32 -8.10
C VAL A 60 5.23 7.70 -6.64
N SER A 61 4.80 6.75 -5.81
CA SER A 61 4.68 6.95 -4.37
C SER A 61 6.03 7.38 -3.76
N ARG A 62 7.12 6.69 -4.12
CA ARG A 62 8.45 7.01 -3.61
C ARG A 62 8.98 8.34 -4.09
N VAL A 63 8.83 8.67 -5.37
CA VAL A 63 9.21 9.99 -5.88
C VAL A 63 8.48 11.10 -5.13
N ALA A 64 7.18 10.93 -4.84
CA ALA A 64 6.41 11.89 -4.05
C ALA A 64 6.91 11.99 -2.60
N VAL A 65 7.18 10.86 -1.93
CA VAL A 65 7.72 10.83 -0.56
C VAL A 65 9.08 11.51 -0.48
N GLU A 66 10.03 11.12 -1.32
CA GLU A 66 11.40 11.68 -1.28
C GLU A 66 11.40 13.17 -1.65
N GLY A 67 10.57 13.57 -2.61
CA GLY A 67 10.39 14.98 -2.96
C GLY A 67 9.83 15.81 -1.81
N LEU A 68 8.87 15.27 -1.04
CA LEU A 68 8.31 15.95 0.13
C LEU A 68 9.28 15.96 1.31
N LYS A 69 10.04 14.89 1.55
CA LYS A 69 11.10 14.87 2.58
C LYS A 69 12.14 15.95 2.34
N TYR A 70 12.53 16.14 1.07
CA TYR A 70 13.47 17.20 0.71
C TYR A 70 12.87 18.61 0.84
N ALA A 71 11.55 18.75 0.67
CA ALA A 71 10.86 20.03 0.75
C ALA A 71 10.42 20.41 2.18
N VAL A 72 10.22 19.43 3.04
CA VAL A 72 9.72 19.58 4.41
C VAL A 72 10.75 19.01 5.37
N ASP A 73 11.60 19.91 5.85
CA ASP A 73 12.54 19.66 6.94
C ASP A 73 11.75 19.50 8.24
N LYS A 74 11.64 18.27 8.74
CA LYS A 74 10.90 17.92 9.95
C LYS A 74 11.63 16.86 10.74
N ASP A 75 12.09 17.23 11.93
CA ASP A 75 12.70 16.32 12.89
C ASP A 75 11.81 15.12 13.24
N ARG A 76 12.44 13.96 13.39
CA ARG A 76 11.80 12.74 13.86
C ARG A 76 11.65 12.77 15.40
N PRO A 77 10.62 12.11 15.96
CA PRO A 77 10.42 12.06 17.41
C PRO A 77 11.58 11.44 18.21
N ASP A 78 12.41 10.60 17.58
CA ASP A 78 13.57 9.94 18.19
C ASP A 78 14.92 10.63 17.90
N ASP A 79 14.90 11.85 17.35
CA ASP A 79 16.07 12.63 16.95
C ASP A 79 16.99 11.92 15.93
N SER A 80 16.50 10.89 15.23
CA SER A 80 17.33 10.12 14.29
C SER A 80 17.56 10.81 12.94
N GLY A 81 16.85 11.90 12.65
CA GLY A 81 16.97 12.66 11.42
C GLY A 81 15.88 13.72 11.25
N ASP A 82 16.03 14.53 10.21
CA ASP A 82 15.20 15.66 9.79
C ASP A 82 14.23 15.32 8.65
N ASP A 83 14.14 14.05 8.30
CA ASP A 83 13.35 13.53 7.20
C ASP A 83 12.07 12.84 7.70
N SER A 84 11.36 13.38 8.71
CA SER A 84 10.16 12.70 9.23
C SER A 84 8.99 12.73 8.25
N PHE A 85 8.70 13.88 7.63
CA PHE A 85 7.50 14.02 6.80
C PHE A 85 7.77 13.70 5.33
N PRO A 86 6.97 12.87 4.66
CA PRO A 86 5.99 11.89 5.17
C PRO A 86 6.63 10.51 5.42
N SER A 87 5.90 9.58 6.05
CA SER A 87 6.36 8.21 6.28
C SER A 87 6.42 7.38 4.99
N GLY A 88 7.63 7.02 4.55
CA GLY A 88 7.84 6.17 3.36
C GLY A 88 7.41 4.72 3.55
N HIS A 89 7.61 4.15 4.74
CA HIS A 89 7.14 2.79 5.07
C HIS A 89 5.61 2.68 4.96
N THR A 90 4.93 3.72 5.46
CA THR A 90 3.46 3.78 5.35
C THR A 90 3.04 3.98 3.91
N ALA A 91 3.68 4.88 3.16
CA ALA A 91 3.34 5.13 1.76
C ALA A 91 3.43 3.89 0.89
N ASP A 92 4.53 3.14 0.96
CA ASP A 92 4.70 1.91 0.19
C ASP A 92 3.67 0.83 0.57
N SER A 93 3.41 0.68 1.88
CA SER A 93 2.49 -0.33 2.38
C SER A 93 1.05 -0.05 1.94
N PHE A 94 0.63 1.21 2.00
CA PHE A 94 -0.69 1.64 1.51
C PHE A 94 -0.78 1.62 -0.02
N ALA A 95 0.32 1.89 -0.73
CA ALA A 95 0.39 1.75 -2.18
C ALA A 95 0.18 0.27 -2.59
N ALA A 96 0.87 -0.66 -1.94
CA ALA A 96 0.69 -2.10 -2.17
C ALA A 96 -0.71 -2.58 -1.77
N ALA A 97 -1.26 -2.13 -0.64
CA ALA A 97 -2.61 -2.49 -0.21
C ALA A 97 -3.69 -1.98 -1.18
N THR A 98 -3.52 -0.76 -1.68
CA THR A 98 -4.42 -0.17 -2.69
C THR A 98 -4.32 -0.91 -4.00
N PHE A 99 -3.11 -1.26 -4.44
CA PHE A 99 -2.90 -2.10 -5.62
C PHE A 99 -3.64 -3.44 -5.48
N ILE A 100 -3.45 -4.16 -4.37
CA ILE A 100 -4.12 -5.44 -4.12
C ILE A 100 -5.65 -5.27 -4.13
N GLN A 101 -6.17 -4.22 -3.51
CA GLN A 101 -7.59 -3.92 -3.45
C GLN A 101 -8.19 -3.61 -4.83
N GLN A 102 -7.50 -2.81 -5.65
CA GLN A 102 -7.95 -2.47 -7.02
C GLN A 102 -7.85 -3.68 -7.95
N ARG A 103 -6.72 -4.39 -7.92
CA ARG A 103 -6.42 -5.49 -8.84
C ARG A 103 -7.22 -6.75 -8.54
N TYR A 104 -7.35 -7.12 -7.26
CA TYR A 104 -7.95 -8.40 -6.83
C TYR A 104 -9.21 -8.25 -5.97
N GLY A 105 -9.62 -7.03 -5.65
CA GLY A 105 -10.86 -6.74 -4.92
C GLY A 105 -10.71 -6.75 -3.39
N TRP A 106 -11.79 -6.32 -2.72
CA TRP A 106 -11.82 -6.08 -1.27
C TRP A 106 -11.54 -7.30 -0.39
N LYS A 107 -11.82 -8.52 -0.87
CA LYS A 107 -11.49 -9.75 -0.13
C LYS A 107 -10.00 -9.82 0.21
N TRP A 108 -9.14 -9.32 -0.68
CA TRP A 108 -7.70 -9.26 -0.50
C TRP A 108 -7.24 -7.86 -0.05
N GLY A 109 -7.99 -6.82 -0.42
CA GLY A 109 -7.73 -5.45 0.04
C GLY A 109 -7.84 -5.28 1.55
N ILE A 110 -8.87 -5.84 2.20
CA ILE A 110 -9.07 -5.71 3.65
C ILE A 110 -7.85 -6.20 4.46
N PRO A 111 -7.38 -7.46 4.30
CA PRO A 111 -6.20 -7.90 5.04
C PRO A 111 -4.94 -7.10 4.69
N ALA A 112 -4.79 -6.66 3.44
CA ALA A 112 -3.66 -5.82 3.04
C ALA A 112 -3.67 -4.44 3.74
N TYR A 113 -4.83 -3.78 3.84
CA TYR A 113 -4.96 -2.52 4.56
C TYR A 113 -4.77 -2.69 6.07
N ILE A 114 -5.18 -3.81 6.66
CA ILE A 114 -4.87 -4.14 8.06
C ILE A 114 -3.35 -4.22 8.25
N GLY A 115 -2.65 -4.93 7.36
CA GLY A 115 -1.18 -5.00 7.35
C GLY A 115 -0.53 -3.62 7.18
N ALA A 116 -1.00 -2.80 6.25
CA ALA A 116 -0.47 -1.45 6.03
C ALA A 116 -0.72 -0.51 7.22
N THR A 117 -1.87 -0.64 7.86
CA THR A 117 -2.19 0.10 9.09
C THR A 117 -1.28 -0.34 10.23
N PHE A 118 -1.02 -1.64 10.37
CA PHE A 118 -0.05 -2.15 11.33
C PHE A 118 1.35 -1.58 11.11
N VAL A 119 1.83 -1.50 9.85
CA VAL A 119 3.11 -0.84 9.53
C VAL A 119 3.10 0.61 10.02
N GLY A 120 2.05 1.39 9.69
CA GLY A 120 1.91 2.76 10.17
C GLY A 120 1.93 2.89 11.69
N TYR A 121 1.21 2.01 12.39
CA TYR A 121 1.21 1.94 13.85
C TYR A 121 2.62 1.73 14.41
N THR A 122 3.41 0.79 13.86
CA THR A 122 4.78 0.54 14.35
C THR A 122 5.68 1.75 14.21
N ARG A 123 5.47 2.62 13.20
CA ARG A 123 6.26 3.83 13.00
C ARG A 123 6.02 4.87 14.10
N VAL A 124 4.78 5.00 14.55
CA VAL A 124 4.43 5.90 15.66
C VAL A 124 4.90 5.31 16.99
N ASP A 125 4.65 4.03 17.23
CA ASP A 125 5.02 3.35 18.49
C ASP A 125 6.53 3.33 18.73
N SER A 126 7.31 3.25 17.64
CA SER A 126 8.79 3.25 17.67
C SER A 126 9.39 4.64 17.56
N ASP A 127 8.60 5.71 17.72
CA ASP A 127 9.03 7.11 17.69
C ASP A 127 9.72 7.52 16.37
N LYS A 128 9.47 6.79 15.27
CA LYS A 128 10.06 7.08 13.95
C LYS A 128 9.32 8.18 13.21
N HIS A 129 8.03 8.33 13.46
CA HIS A 129 7.16 9.28 12.77
C HIS A 129 6.02 9.74 13.68
N TYR A 130 5.57 10.98 13.48
CA TYR A 130 4.32 11.45 14.06
C TYR A 130 3.12 10.88 13.29
N VAL A 131 1.93 10.95 13.91
CA VAL A 131 0.69 10.41 13.32
C VAL A 131 0.40 11.08 11.97
N GLU A 132 0.62 12.39 11.84
CA GLU A 132 0.42 13.13 10.59
C GLU A 132 1.38 12.70 9.47
N ASP A 133 2.61 12.28 9.79
CA ASP A 133 3.56 11.77 8.79
C ASP A 133 3.07 10.44 8.23
N VAL A 134 2.47 9.60 9.10
CA VAL A 134 1.85 8.32 8.74
C VAL A 134 0.59 8.56 7.91
N LEU A 135 -0.29 9.47 8.31
CA LEU A 135 -1.50 9.79 7.55
C LEU A 135 -1.18 10.35 6.15
N ALA A 136 -0.18 11.23 6.05
CA ALA A 136 0.28 11.76 4.77
C ALA A 136 0.89 10.66 3.89
N GLY A 137 1.72 9.79 4.47
CA GLY A 137 2.26 8.62 3.77
C GLY A 137 1.14 7.72 3.24
N ALA A 138 0.15 7.39 4.06
CA ALA A 138 -1.00 6.58 3.67
C ALA A 138 -1.77 7.22 2.49
N ALA A 139 -2.00 8.53 2.54
CA ALA A 139 -2.68 9.27 1.47
C ALA A 139 -1.90 9.21 0.15
N ILE A 140 -0.58 9.41 0.17
CA ILE A 140 0.28 9.31 -1.02
C ILE A 140 0.19 7.91 -1.63
N GLY A 141 0.32 6.87 -0.79
CA GLY A 141 0.24 5.48 -1.23
C GLY A 141 -1.11 5.15 -1.87
N ILE A 142 -2.21 5.54 -1.21
CA ILE A 142 -3.57 5.33 -1.73
C ILE A 142 -3.75 6.05 -3.07
N ILE A 143 -3.41 7.34 -3.17
CA ILE A 143 -3.58 8.10 -4.40
C ILE A 143 -2.78 7.48 -5.54
N SER A 144 -1.53 7.07 -5.29
CA SER A 144 -0.70 6.38 -6.28
C SER A 144 -1.36 5.09 -6.77
N GLY A 145 -1.80 4.23 -5.85
CA GLY A 145 -2.46 2.97 -6.20
C GLY A 145 -3.77 3.16 -6.96
N LEU A 146 -4.59 4.14 -6.57
CA LEU A 146 -5.85 4.46 -7.25
C LEU A 146 -5.62 4.96 -8.68
N TYR A 147 -4.55 5.70 -8.93
CA TYR A 147 -4.29 6.29 -10.23
C TYR A 147 -3.64 5.30 -11.22
N PHE A 148 -2.75 4.43 -10.74
CA PHE A 148 -1.93 3.57 -11.59
C PHE A 148 -2.36 2.09 -11.64
N THR A 149 -3.41 1.71 -10.91
CA THR A 149 -3.88 0.31 -10.87
C THR A 149 -5.27 0.16 -11.48
N GLU A 150 -5.40 -0.81 -12.38
CA GLU A 150 -6.68 -1.22 -12.96
C GLU A 150 -7.05 -2.64 -12.50
N PRO A 151 -8.35 -3.01 -12.44
CA PRO A 151 -8.78 -4.36 -12.07
C PRO A 151 -8.22 -5.45 -13.00
N TYR A 152 -7.85 -6.63 -12.46
CA TYR A 152 -7.28 -7.74 -13.24
C TYR A 152 -8.31 -8.46 -14.12
N SER A 153 -9.45 -8.84 -13.53
CA SER A 153 -10.58 -9.43 -14.26
C SER A 153 -11.86 -8.99 -13.56
N GLY A 154 -12.63 -8.14 -14.24
CA GLY A 154 -13.84 -7.58 -13.67
C GLY A 154 -14.37 -6.34 -14.38
N ILE A 155 -15.63 -6.03 -14.09
CA ILE A 155 -16.30 -4.84 -14.56
C ILE A 155 -15.78 -3.65 -13.74
N THR A 156 -14.99 -2.80 -14.38
CA THR A 156 -14.66 -1.46 -13.92
C THR A 156 -15.94 -0.63 -13.92
N ILE A 157 -16.32 -0.13 -12.75
CA ILE A 157 -17.43 0.79 -12.57
C ILE A 157 -16.83 2.16 -12.28
N SER A 158 -16.88 3.08 -13.24
CA SER A 158 -16.32 4.42 -13.09
C SER A 158 -17.41 5.49 -13.23
N PRO A 159 -17.54 6.44 -12.28
CA PRO A 159 -18.39 7.60 -12.48
C PRO A 159 -17.82 8.45 -13.62
N THR A 160 -18.65 8.81 -14.59
CA THR A 160 -18.27 9.68 -15.71
C THR A 160 -19.01 11.00 -15.60
N ALA A 161 -18.27 12.11 -15.71
CA ALA A 161 -18.81 13.46 -15.76
C ALA A 161 -18.21 14.18 -16.96
N LYS A 162 -18.96 14.28 -18.07
CA LYS A 162 -18.50 14.93 -19.29
C LYS A 162 -19.59 15.84 -19.85
N SER A 163 -19.26 17.12 -20.05
CA SER A 163 -20.12 18.12 -20.71
C SER A 163 -21.59 18.16 -20.21
N GLY A 164 -21.80 18.09 -18.89
CA GLY A 164 -23.15 18.12 -18.30
C GLY A 164 -23.86 16.76 -18.20
N HIS A 165 -23.22 15.67 -18.63
CA HIS A 165 -23.70 14.31 -18.43
C HIS A 165 -22.96 13.65 -17.28
N TYR A 166 -23.74 13.19 -16.29
CA TYR A 166 -23.28 12.35 -15.18
C TYR A 166 -23.77 10.93 -15.42
N GLY A 167 -22.87 9.96 -15.35
CA GLY A 167 -23.20 8.57 -15.59
C GLY A 167 -22.27 7.62 -14.86
N ILE A 168 -22.53 6.33 -15.04
CA ILE A 168 -21.69 5.25 -14.53
C ILE A 168 -21.26 4.43 -15.75
N ASN A 169 -19.97 4.39 -16.02
CA ASN A 169 -19.39 3.53 -17.05
C ASN A 169 -19.13 2.16 -16.46
N PHE A 170 -19.52 1.12 -17.20
CA PHE A 170 -19.19 -0.27 -16.94
C PHE A 170 -18.27 -0.74 -18.07
N SER A 171 -17.00 -1.02 -17.77
CA SER A 171 -16.06 -1.62 -18.73
C SER A 171 -15.45 -2.87 -18.14
N GLY A 172 -15.54 -4.00 -18.83
CA GLY A 172 -14.96 -5.26 -18.36
C GLY A 172 -13.92 -5.77 -19.33
N THR A 173 -12.81 -6.26 -18.80
CA THR A 173 -11.89 -7.16 -19.51
C THR A 173 -12.38 -8.58 -19.23
N PHE A 174 -12.82 -9.28 -20.28
CA PHE A 174 -13.26 -10.68 -20.25
C PHE A 174 -12.14 -11.59 -20.75
#